data_AF-A0A1F8PK03-F1
#
_entry.id   AF-A0A1F8PK03-F1
#
_cell.length_a   1.000
_cell.length_b   1.000
_cell.length_c   1.000
_cell.angle_alpha   90.00
_cell.angle_beta   90.00
_cell.angle_gamma   90.00
#
_symmetry.space_group_name_H-M   'P 1'
#
loop_
_entity.id
_entity.type
_entity.pdbx_description
1 polymer ?
#
loop_
_entity_poly.entity_id
_entity_poly.type
_entity_poly.pdbx_seq_one_letter_code
_entity_poly.pdbx_strand_id
1 'polypeptide(L)'
;MQIRKTYQEVNPELLYSEIRDFALKQGAVVSSSKIETYSMPNDSASFTSRGTITFKMPDASGTTEKECLSAHIVGSAKGETKLLLDIDEKLFPQQKVSSLQSDLDFVLGSFEVKPGQEPVRNV
;
A
#
# COMPACT_ATOMS: atom_id res chain seq x y z
N MET A 1 -6.65 4.76 12.33
CA MET A 1 -6.46 5.70 11.21
C MET A 1 -6.51 4.98 9.86
N GLN A 2 -7.06 5.60 8.82
CA GLN A 2 -7.06 5.08 7.44
C GLN A 2 -6.43 6.08 6.48
N ILE A 3 -5.51 5.64 5.63
CA ILE A 3 -4.85 6.46 4.60
C ILE A 3 -5.18 5.88 3.23
N ARG A 4 -5.54 6.75 2.29
CA ARG A 4 -5.88 6.40 0.91
C ARG A 4 -4.93 7.15 -0.01
N LYS A 5 -4.20 6.41 -0.85
CA LYS A 5 -3.34 6.96 -1.89
C LYS A 5 -3.68 6.34 -3.24
N THR A 6 -3.58 7.12 -4.31
CA THR A 6 -3.81 6.64 -5.67
C THR A 6 -2.57 6.95 -6.49
N TYR A 7 -2.03 5.94 -7.14
CA TYR A 7 -0.86 6.04 -7.99
C TYR A 7 -1.23 5.64 -9.42
N GLN A 8 -0.55 6.21 -10.40
CA GLN A 8 -0.75 5.88 -11.81
C GLN A 8 0.53 5.31 -12.41
N GLU A 9 0.39 4.31 -13.28
CA GLU A 9 1.52 3.60 -13.91
C GLU A 9 2.47 2.91 -12.91
N VAL A 10 2.03 2.71 -11.67
CA VAL A 10 2.78 1.97 -10.65
C VAL A 10 2.38 0.51 -10.66
N ASN A 11 3.38 -0.36 -10.76
CA ASN A 11 3.17 -1.79 -10.67
C ASN A 11 2.72 -2.17 -9.24
N PRO A 12 1.52 -2.76 -9.06
CA PRO A 12 1.02 -3.17 -7.75
C PRO A 12 1.92 -4.18 -7.04
N GLU A 13 2.66 -5.02 -7.77
CA GLU A 13 3.64 -5.95 -7.19
C GLU A 13 4.83 -5.23 -6.58
N LEU A 14 5.32 -4.18 -7.26
CA LEU A 14 6.41 -3.35 -6.73
C LEU A 14 5.95 -2.59 -5.49
N LEU A 15 4.78 -1.95 -5.56
CA LEU A 15 4.19 -1.24 -4.42
C LEU A 15 4.00 -2.16 -3.20
N TYR A 16 3.60 -3.42 -3.45
CA TYR A 16 3.46 -4.44 -2.43
C TYR A 16 4.81 -4.80 -1.78
N SER A 17 5.86 -4.97 -2.59
CA SER A 17 7.21 -5.24 -2.10
C SER A 17 7.74 -4.08 -1.24
N GLU A 18 7.57 -2.84 -1.70
CA GLU A 18 8.02 -1.63 -0.98
C GLU A 18 7.30 -1.49 0.36
N ILE A 19 5.97 -1.60 0.40
CA ILE A 19 5.21 -1.49 1.65
C ILE A 19 5.61 -2.59 2.63
N ARG A 20 5.87 -3.81 2.14
CA ARG A 20 6.35 -4.91 2.96
C ARG A 20 7.71 -4.59 3.58
N ASP A 21 8.65 -4.08 2.79
CA ASP A 21 10.00 -3.74 3.28
C ASP A 21 9.95 -2.58 4.29
N PHE A 22 9.20 -1.52 3.99
CA PHE A 22 9.05 -0.39 4.91
C PHE A 22 8.41 -0.80 6.22
N ALA A 23 7.38 -1.63 6.20
CA ALA A 23 6.74 -2.10 7.42
C ALA A 23 7.67 -3.01 8.24
N LEU A 24 8.45 -3.88 7.60
CA LEU A 24 9.50 -4.68 8.26
C LEU A 24 10.56 -3.78 8.89
N LYS A 25 11.00 -2.72 8.19
CA LYS A 25 11.97 -1.73 8.66
C LYS A 25 11.46 -0.95 9.88
N GLN A 26 10.15 -0.71 9.99
CA GLN A 26 9.51 -0.12 11.17
C GLN A 26 9.33 -1.11 12.33
N GLY A 27 9.76 -2.37 12.18
CA GLY A 27 9.67 -3.42 13.19
C GLY A 27 8.31 -4.13 13.23
N ALA A 28 7.46 -3.97 12.21
CA ALA A 28 6.22 -4.72 12.10
C ALA A 28 6.48 -6.11 11.49
N VAL A 29 5.77 -7.13 11.97
CA VAL A 29 5.88 -8.49 11.44
C VAL A 29 4.75 -8.72 10.44
N VAL A 30 5.09 -9.21 9.24
CA VAL A 30 4.07 -9.61 8.27
C VAL A 30 3.28 -10.78 8.83
N SER A 31 1.99 -10.58 9.06
CA SER A 31 1.05 -11.61 9.54
C SER A 31 0.53 -12.43 8.36
N SER A 32 -0.07 -11.75 7.39
CA SER A 32 -0.61 -12.35 6.19
C SER A 32 -0.29 -11.47 5.00
N SER A 33 -0.05 -12.10 3.87
CA SER A 33 0.47 -11.45 2.68
C SER A 33 -0.13 -12.19 1.50
N LYS A 34 -1.14 -11.58 0.86
CA LYS A 34 -1.90 -12.19 -0.23
C LYS A 34 -1.88 -11.27 -1.42
N ILE A 35 -1.52 -11.78 -2.60
CA ILE A 35 -1.67 -11.07 -3.85
C ILE A 35 -2.49 -11.95 -4.80
N GLU A 36 -3.55 -11.39 -5.35
CA GLU A 36 -4.44 -12.08 -6.28
C GLU A 36 -4.52 -11.25 -7.56
N THR A 37 -4.01 -11.79 -8.65
CA THR A 37 -4.11 -11.17 -9.96
C THR A 37 -5.23 -11.84 -10.74
N TYR A 38 -6.23 -11.06 -11.12
CA TYR A 38 -7.38 -11.53 -11.88
C TYR A 38 -7.36 -10.92 -13.28
N SER A 39 -7.63 -11.77 -14.27
CA SER A 39 -7.91 -11.32 -15.64
C SER A 39 -9.39 -10.93 -15.71
N MET A 40 -9.69 -9.70 -16.10
CA MET A 40 -11.08 -9.28 -16.31
C MET A 40 -11.66 -9.96 -17.56
N PRO A 41 -12.86 -10.57 -17.48
CA PRO A 41 -13.43 -11.37 -18.57
C PRO A 41 -13.90 -10.55 -19.79
N ASN A 42 -13.97 -9.22 -19.69
CA ASN A 42 -14.56 -8.36 -20.72
C ASN A 42 -13.54 -7.53 -21.52
N ASP A 43 -12.26 -7.57 -21.16
CA ASP A 43 -11.21 -6.82 -21.85
C ASP A 43 -9.87 -7.57 -21.72
N SER A 44 -9.48 -8.28 -22.80
CA SER A 44 -8.40 -9.28 -22.83
C SER A 44 -6.99 -8.79 -22.45
N ALA A 45 -6.82 -7.52 -22.06
CA ALA A 45 -5.55 -6.93 -21.67
C ALA A 45 -5.58 -6.19 -20.31
N SER A 46 -6.71 -6.23 -19.60
CA SER A 46 -6.88 -5.57 -18.30
C SER A 46 -6.76 -6.58 -17.15
N PHE A 47 -5.59 -6.59 -16.52
CA PHE A 47 -5.33 -7.38 -15.31
C PHE A 47 -5.51 -6.49 -14.08
N THR A 48 -6.34 -6.94 -13.13
CA THR A 48 -6.49 -6.28 -11.83
C THR A 48 -5.78 -7.13 -10.79
N SER A 49 -4.72 -6.58 -10.21
CA SER A 49 -4.02 -7.16 -9.08
C SER A 49 -4.52 -6.56 -7.77
N ARG A 50 -4.88 -7.45 -6.85
CA ARG A 50 -5.28 -7.12 -5.50
C ARG A 50 -4.26 -7.68 -4.52
N GLY A 51 -3.41 -6.81 -3.99
CA GLY A 51 -2.56 -7.09 -2.84
C GLY A 51 -3.31 -6.81 -1.54
N THR A 52 -3.21 -7.67 -0.56
CA THR A 52 -3.62 -7.42 0.82
C THR A 52 -2.53 -7.96 1.72
N ILE A 53 -1.91 -7.08 2.50
CA ILE A 53 -0.89 -7.43 3.46
C ILE A 53 -1.34 -6.93 4.83
N THR A 54 -1.29 -7.79 5.83
CA THR A 54 -1.59 -7.46 7.22
C THR A 54 -0.34 -7.68 8.05
N PHE A 55 -0.08 -6.73 8.93
CA PHE A 55 1.05 -6.71 9.83
C PHE A 55 0.54 -6.82 11.25
N LYS A 56 1.23 -7.67 12.01
CA LYS A 56 1.04 -7.85 13.44
C LYS A 56 2.24 -7.33 14.19
N MET A 57 1.99 -6.77 15.37
CA MET A 57 3.02 -6.57 16.38
C MET A 57 2.54 -7.17 17.69
N PRO A 58 3.47 -7.69 18.50
CA PRO A 58 3.16 -8.01 19.87
C PRO A 58 2.76 -6.71 20.59
N ASP A 59 1.58 -6.72 21.21
CA ASP A 59 1.17 -5.68 22.15
C ASP A 59 2.22 -5.58 23.28
N ALA A 60 2.34 -4.42 23.94
CA ALA A 60 3.24 -4.19 25.07
C ALA A 60 3.07 -5.24 26.20
N SER A 61 1.93 -5.94 26.22
CA SER A 61 1.64 -7.03 27.18
C SER A 61 2.08 -8.44 26.73
N GLY A 62 2.68 -8.60 25.54
CA GLY A 62 3.34 -9.84 25.07
C GLY A 62 2.42 -11.06 24.85
N THR A 63 1.11 -10.93 25.04
CA THR A 63 0.15 -12.05 25.06
C THR A 63 -0.87 -12.03 23.92
N THR A 64 -0.96 -10.95 23.14
CA THR A 64 -1.88 -10.86 22.00
C THR A 64 -1.15 -10.29 20.79
N GLU A 65 -0.95 -11.12 19.77
CA GLU A 65 -0.55 -10.66 18.44
C GLU A 65 -1.76 -9.96 17.83
N LYS A 66 -1.79 -8.63 17.90
CA LYS A 66 -2.88 -7.85 17.31
C LYS A 66 -2.44 -7.29 15.96
N GLU A 67 -3.37 -7.25 15.03
CA GLU A 67 -3.17 -6.59 13.74
C GLU A 67 -3.02 -5.08 13.98
N CYS A 68 -1.88 -4.55 13.55
CA CYS A 68 -1.49 -3.17 13.80
C CYS A 68 -1.61 -2.31 12.54
N LEU A 69 -1.42 -2.92 11.37
CA LEU A 69 -1.44 -2.25 10.08
C LEU A 69 -1.91 -3.23 9.01
N SER A 70 -2.77 -2.81 8.11
CA SER A 70 -3.08 -3.52 6.89
C SER A 70 -2.89 -2.59 5.69
N ALA A 71 -2.33 -3.13 4.61
CA ALA A 71 -2.24 -2.45 3.34
C ALA A 71 -3.01 -3.24 2.29
N HIS A 72 -4.01 -2.60 1.71
CA HIS A 72 -4.79 -3.10 0.60
C HIS A 72 -4.40 -2.34 -0.65
N ILE A 73 -3.91 -3.06 -1.64
CA ILE A 73 -3.46 -2.56 -2.92
C ILE A 73 -4.43 -3.12 -3.95
N VAL A 74 -5.07 -2.28 -4.74
CA VAL A 74 -5.95 -2.68 -5.82
C VAL A 74 -5.60 -1.84 -7.03
N GLY A 75 -5.07 -2.48 -8.06
CA GLY A 75 -4.61 -1.75 -9.24
C GLY A 75 -4.40 -2.62 -10.44
N SER A 76 -4.13 -1.99 -11.56
CA SER A 76 -3.78 -2.65 -12.81
C SER A 76 -2.45 -2.11 -13.31
N ALA A 77 -1.59 -2.98 -13.84
CA ALA A 77 -0.24 -2.59 -14.28
C ALA A 77 -0.21 -1.52 -15.39
N LYS A 78 -1.33 -1.34 -16.11
CA LYS A 78 -1.51 -0.34 -17.17
C LYS A 78 -2.42 0.83 -16.77
N GLY A 79 -2.84 0.92 -15.51
CA GLY A 79 -3.85 1.86 -15.07
C GLY A 79 -3.52 2.53 -13.74
N GLU A 80 -4.55 2.69 -12.92
CA GLU A 80 -4.45 3.28 -11.59
C GLU A 80 -4.29 2.18 -10.54
N THR A 81 -3.33 2.37 -9.64
CA THR A 81 -3.10 1.54 -8.46
C THR A 81 -3.54 2.31 -7.22
N LYS A 82 -4.58 1.81 -6.57
CA LYS A 82 -5.14 2.37 -5.33
C LYS A 82 -4.55 1.63 -4.14
N LEU A 83 -4.02 2.40 -3.20
CA LEU A 83 -3.52 1.94 -1.92
C LEU A 83 -4.44 2.43 -0.81
N LEU A 84 -4.86 1.51 0.05
CA LEU A 84 -5.56 1.76 1.29
C LEU A 84 -4.74 1.17 2.43
N LEU A 85 -4.22 2.02 3.29
CA LEU A 85 -3.55 1.63 4.52
C LEU A 85 -4.52 1.80 5.69
N ASP A 86 -4.87 0.72 6.37
CA ASP A 86 -5.58 0.75 7.65
C ASP A 86 -4.57 0.58 8.78
N ILE A 87 -4.65 1.42 9.81
CA ILE A 87 -3.64 1.50 10.86
C ILE A 87 -4.31 1.62 12.21
N ASP A 88 -3.94 0.73 13.12
CA ASP A 88 -4.38 0.80 14.51
C ASP A 88 -3.37 1.62 15.33
N GLU A 89 -3.73 2.85 15.67
CA GLU A 89 -2.87 3.78 16.41
C GLU A 89 -2.52 3.31 17.82
N LYS A 90 -3.25 2.32 18.37
CA LYS A 90 -2.96 1.78 19.71
C LYS A 90 -1.71 0.91 19.68
N LEU A 91 -1.41 0.30 18.54
CA LEU A 91 -0.27 -0.61 18.37
C LEU A 91 0.80 -0.03 17.43
N PHE A 92 0.40 0.84 16.51
CA PHE A 92 1.26 1.46 15.52
C PHE A 92 1.25 2.98 15.68
N PRO A 93 2.23 3.57 16.39
CA PRO A 93 2.24 5.01 16.66
C PRO A 93 2.37 5.81 15.36
N GLN A 94 1.70 6.97 15.31
CA GLN A 94 1.69 7.86 14.14
C GLN A 94 3.07 8.25 13.62
N GLN A 95 4.10 8.23 14.48
CA GLN A 95 5.48 8.51 14.08
C GLN A 95 5.99 7.47 13.04
N LYS A 96 5.74 6.18 13.27
CA LYS A 96 6.11 5.11 12.33
C LYS A 96 5.29 5.22 11.04
N VAL A 97 4.02 5.62 11.16
CA VAL A 97 3.12 5.85 10.01
C VAL A 97 3.64 6.96 9.13
N SER A 98 4.05 8.06 9.75
CA SER A 98 4.57 9.24 9.05
C SER A 98 5.88 8.93 8.35
N SER A 99 6.76 8.14 8.98
CA SER A 99 7.97 7.64 8.34
C SER A 99 7.67 6.73 7.14
N LEU A 100 6.76 5.76 7.30
CA LEU A 100 6.34 4.85 6.21
C LEU A 100 5.72 5.62 5.04
N GLN A 101 4.86 6.60 5.33
CA GLN A 101 4.28 7.47 4.31
C GLN A 101 5.33 8.34 3.62
N SER A 102 6.33 8.85 4.35
CA SER A 102 7.40 9.67 3.76
C SER A 102 8.31 8.84 2.86
N ASP A 103 8.64 7.61 3.25
CA ASP A 103 9.40 6.66 2.40
C ASP A 103 8.60 6.32 1.13
N LEU A 104 7.30 6.05 1.26
CA LEU A 104 6.41 5.82 0.11
C LEU A 104 6.29 7.07 -0.78
N ASP A 105 6.18 8.27 -0.21
CA ASP A 105 6.14 9.52 -0.96
C ASP A 105 7.46 9.80 -1.67
N PHE A 106 8.58 9.43 -1.07
CA PHE A 106 9.90 9.56 -1.67
C PHE A 106 10.08 8.65 -2.90
N VAL A 107 9.63 7.39 -2.81
CA VAL A 107 9.75 6.41 -3.91
C VAL A 107 8.64 6.58 -4.96
N LEU A 108 7.42 6.82 -4.51
CA LEU A 108 6.20 6.75 -5.34
C LEU A 108 5.51 8.11 -5.52
N GLY A 109 5.95 9.17 -4.84
CA GLY A 109 5.31 10.50 -4.92
C GLY A 109 5.33 11.08 -6.33
N SER A 110 6.32 10.71 -7.15
CA SER A 110 6.37 11.06 -8.58
C SER A 110 5.23 10.45 -9.41
N PHE A 111 4.63 9.35 -8.92
CA PHE A 111 3.55 8.63 -9.57
C PHE A 111 2.19 8.84 -8.89
N GLU A 112 2.16 9.57 -7.77
CA GLU A 112 0.93 9.85 -7.04
C GLU A 112 0.05 10.79 -7.88
N VAL A 113 -1.17 10.33 -8.18
CA VAL A 113 -2.15 11.16 -8.89
C VAL A 113 -2.80 12.08 -7.88
N LYS A 114 -2.30 13.32 -7.82
CA LYS A 114 -3.00 14.38 -7.09
C LYS A 114 -4.25 14.78 -7.90
N PRO A 115 -5.44 14.82 -7.28
CA PRO A 115 -6.65 15.31 -7.95
C PRO A 115 -6.46 16.80 -8.26
N GLY A 116 -5.95 17.10 -9.46
CA GLY A 116 -5.61 18.46 -9.89
C GLY A 116 -4.40 18.60 -10.82
N GLN A 117 -3.65 17.54 -11.10
CA GLN A 117 -2.57 17.61 -12.09
C GLN A 117 -3.13 17.33 -13.49
N GLU A 118 -3.52 18.39 -14.21
CA GLU A 118 -3.78 18.32 -15.65
C GLU A 118 -2.58 17.66 -16.35
N PRO A 119 -2.79 16.75 -17.30
CA PRO A 119 -1.70 16.28 -18.13
C PRO A 119 -1.16 17.48 -18.91
N VAL A 120 0.04 17.94 -18.56
CA VAL A 120 0.78 18.90 -19.38
C VAL A 120 1.01 18.25 -20.74
N ARG A 121 0.13 18.58 -21.68
CA ARG A 121 0.32 18.36 -23.11
C ARG A 121 1.57 19.15 -23.50
N ASN A 122 2.70 18.48 -23.58
CA ASN A 122 3.82 19.00 -24.36
C ASN A 122 3.37 18.99 -25.84
N VAL A 123 3.21 20.19 -26.39
CA VAL A 123 3.08 20.50 -27.82
C VAL A 123 4.45 20.44 -28.47
#